data_AF-G5IAL0-F1
#
_entry.id   AF-G5IAL0-F1
#
_cell.length_a   1.000
_cell.length_b   1.000
_cell.length_c   1.000
_cell.angle_alpha   90.00
_cell.angle_beta   90.00
_cell.angle_gamma   90.00
#
_symmetry.space_group_name_H-M   'P 1'
#
loop_
_entity.id
_entity.type
_entity.pdbx_description
1 polymer ?
#
loop_
_entity_poly.entity_id
_entity_poly.type
_entity_poly.pdbx_seq_one_letter_code
_entity_poly.pdbx_strand_id
1 'polypeptide(L)'
;MKEELIASLKQQIFFKEEDSIYFVYDIKNMTFLQLRDRLMGNGKILSEDFEHHIYIVQVMSGMANMNPAYLAIKLDDKKVYFIGYAKEGIIKQHIAQKAIDKILSLLITSGDDVFCM
;
A
#
# COMPACT_ATOMS: atom_id res chain seq x y z
N MET A 1 -5.60 2.81 -13.80
CA MET A 1 -5.20 2.17 -12.53
C MET A 1 -4.09 2.94 -11.82
N LYS A 2 -2.86 3.00 -12.36
CA LYS A 2 -1.74 3.76 -11.76
C LYS A 2 -2.08 5.24 -11.52
N GLU A 3 -2.60 5.93 -12.54
CA GLU A 3 -2.93 7.36 -12.48
C GLU A 3 -4.03 7.66 -11.46
N GLU A 4 -5.04 6.80 -11.38
CA GLU A 4 -6.12 6.88 -10.39
C GLU A 4 -5.59 6.79 -8.97
N LEU A 5 -4.73 5.81 -8.67
CA LEU A 5 -4.08 5.67 -7.37
C LEU A 5 -3.20 6.88 -7.01
N ILE A 6 -2.46 7.42 -8.00
CA ILE A 6 -1.66 8.64 -7.80
C ILE A 6 -2.57 9.82 -7.47
N ALA A 7 -3.68 9.99 -8.21
CA ALA A 7 -4.63 11.05 -7.97
C ALA A 7 -5.24 10.95 -6.57
N SER A 8 -5.70 9.76 -6.16
CA SER A 8 -6.24 9.52 -4.82
C SER A 8 -5.21 9.78 -3.72
N LEU A 9 -3.94 9.37 -3.90
CA LEU A 9 -2.88 9.64 -2.91
C LEU A 9 -2.57 11.13 -2.81
N LYS A 10 -2.56 11.85 -3.94
CA LYS A 10 -2.31 13.29 -4.02
C LYS A 10 -3.38 14.14 -3.33
N GLN A 11 -4.62 13.63 -3.21
CA GLN A 11 -5.66 14.29 -2.41
C GLN A 11 -5.32 14.34 -0.92
N GLN A 12 -4.46 13.43 -0.44
CA GLN A 12 -4.05 13.37 0.95
C GLN A 12 -2.69 14.04 1.18
N ILE A 13 -1.76 13.88 0.23
CA ILE A 13 -0.34 14.22 0.42
C ILE A 13 0.27 14.74 -0.87
N PHE A 14 1.01 15.84 -0.80
CA PHE A 14 1.79 16.33 -1.93
C PHE A 14 3.07 15.52 -2.13
N PHE A 15 3.28 14.97 -3.33
CA PHE A 15 4.51 14.30 -3.73
C PHE A 15 4.74 14.38 -5.24
N LYS A 16 5.99 14.19 -5.66
CA LYS A 16 6.34 14.02 -7.07
C LYS A 16 6.22 12.56 -7.47
N GLU A 17 5.66 12.29 -8.64
CA GLU A 17 5.43 10.91 -9.10
C GLU A 17 6.73 10.11 -9.27
N GLU A 18 7.84 10.77 -9.59
CA GLU A 18 9.19 10.18 -9.67
C GLU A 18 9.67 9.57 -8.33
N ASP A 19 9.16 10.06 -7.20
CA ASP A 19 9.46 9.55 -5.87
C ASP A 19 8.54 8.36 -5.48
N SER A 20 7.58 8.01 -6.33
CA SER A 20 6.61 6.94 -6.07
C SER A 20 6.95 5.65 -6.79
N ILE A 21 6.52 4.54 -6.21
CA ILE A 21 6.61 3.22 -6.80
C ILE A 21 5.22 2.68 -7.09
N TYR A 22 5.08 1.95 -8.19
CA TYR A 22 3.85 1.26 -8.57
C TYR A 22 4.10 -0.24 -8.55
N PHE A 23 3.24 -0.98 -7.87
CA PHE A 23 3.34 -2.42 -7.73
C PHE A 23 1.97 -3.08 -7.88
N VAL A 24 1.94 -4.27 -8.47
CA VAL A 24 0.71 -5.04 -8.70
C VAL A 24 0.96 -6.47 -8.27
N TYR A 25 -0.02 -7.05 -7.58
CA TYR A 25 0.04 -8.45 -7.14
C TYR A 25 -1.28 -9.15 -7.39
N ASP A 26 -1.21 -10.38 -7.89
CA ASP A 26 -2.38 -11.24 -8.05
C ASP A 26 -2.78 -11.84 -6.69
N ILE A 27 -4.00 -11.55 -6.25
CA ILE A 27 -4.55 -12.05 -4.99
C ILE A 27 -5.83 -12.83 -5.23
N LYS A 28 -5.98 -13.97 -4.57
CA LYS A 28 -7.18 -14.80 -4.70
C LYS A 28 -8.14 -14.51 -3.56
N ASN A 29 -9.43 -14.38 -3.89
CA ASN A 29 -10.55 -14.38 -2.95
C ASN A 29 -10.40 -13.38 -1.79
N MET A 30 -9.97 -12.14 -2.08
CA MET A 30 -9.95 -11.06 -1.10
C MET A 30 -11.14 -10.13 -1.32
N THR A 31 -11.90 -9.84 -0.26
CA THR A 31 -12.92 -8.80 -0.28
C THR A 31 -12.35 -7.46 0.18
N PHE A 32 -13.01 -6.37 -0.18
CA PHE A 32 -12.60 -5.02 0.23
C PHE A 32 -12.59 -4.86 1.77
N LEU A 33 -13.56 -5.46 2.46
CA LEU A 33 -13.59 -5.49 3.93
C LEU A 33 -12.44 -6.30 4.52
N GLN A 34 -12.10 -7.46 3.95
CA GLN A 34 -10.94 -8.24 4.39
C GLN A 34 -9.62 -7.49 4.18
N LEU A 35 -9.51 -6.70 3.11
CA LEU A 35 -8.37 -5.82 2.92
C LEU A 35 -8.29 -4.79 4.04
N ARG A 36 -9.39 -4.07 4.33
CA ARG A 36 -9.45 -3.08 5.42
C ARG A 36 -9.00 -3.65 6.76
N ASP A 37 -9.56 -4.79 7.14
CA ASP A 37 -9.31 -5.39 8.44
C ASP A 37 -7.82 -5.74 8.64
N ARG A 38 -7.11 -6.10 7.55
CA ARG A 38 -5.65 -6.32 7.56
C ARG A 38 -4.84 -5.04 7.66
N LEU A 39 -5.32 -3.96 7.02
CA LEU A 39 -4.69 -2.65 7.05
C LEU A 39 -4.76 -2.00 8.44
N MET A 40 -5.90 -2.13 9.14
CA MET A 40 -6.13 -1.50 10.46
C MET A 40 -5.12 -1.91 11.53
N GLY A 41 -4.51 -3.10 11.44
CA GLY A 41 -3.50 -3.58 12.38
C GLY A 41 -2.05 -3.15 12.08
N ASN A 42 -1.79 -2.60 10.89
CA ASN A 42 -0.43 -2.47 10.35
C ASN A 42 -0.09 -1.08 9.78
N GLY A 43 -1.06 -0.16 9.83
CA GLY A 43 -0.92 1.23 9.46
C GLY A 43 -2.09 2.06 9.96
N LYS A 44 -2.07 3.35 9.65
CA LYS A 44 -3.20 4.26 9.87
C LYS A 44 -3.92 4.47 8.55
N ILE A 45 -5.21 4.13 8.50
CA ILE A 45 -6.06 4.46 7.36
C ILE A 45 -6.32 5.98 7.38
N LEU A 46 -6.00 6.64 6.26
CA LEU A 46 -6.20 8.08 6.06
C LEU A 46 -7.48 8.36 5.28
N SER A 47 -7.86 7.47 4.35
CA SER A 47 -9.05 7.60 3.52
C SER A 47 -9.53 6.22 3.05
N GLU A 48 -10.85 6.08 2.94
CA GLU A 48 -11.56 4.91 2.42
C GLU A 48 -12.50 5.37 1.30
N ASP A 49 -12.29 4.87 0.09
CA ASP A 49 -13.15 5.10 -1.07
C ASP A 49 -13.84 3.79 -1.44
N PHE A 50 -15.09 3.65 -1.02
CA PHE A 50 -15.91 2.46 -1.28
C PHE A 50 -16.42 2.39 -2.72
N GLU A 51 -16.49 3.51 -3.44
CA GLU A 51 -16.96 3.53 -4.82
C GLU A 51 -15.87 3.01 -5.76
N HIS A 52 -14.62 3.46 -5.54
CA HIS A 52 -13.47 3.08 -6.35
C HIS A 52 -12.66 1.91 -5.78
N HIS A 53 -13.04 1.42 -4.59
CA HIS A 53 -12.34 0.38 -3.82
C HIS A 53 -10.87 0.72 -3.53
N ILE A 54 -10.63 1.95 -3.04
CA ILE A 54 -9.29 2.47 -2.73
C ILE A 54 -9.15 2.75 -1.23
N TYR A 55 -8.02 2.32 -0.66
CA TYR A 55 -7.57 2.73 0.66
C TYR A 55 -6.32 3.60 0.55
N ILE A 56 -6.28 4.71 1.28
CA ILE A 56 -5.05 5.45 1.53
C ILE A 56 -4.58 5.15 2.95
N VAL A 57 -3.37 4.62 3.08
CA VAL A 57 -2.81 4.21 4.37
C VAL A 57 -1.42 4.80 4.61
N GLN A 58 -1.15 5.15 5.85
CA GLN A 58 0.19 5.47 6.34
C GLN A 58 0.77 4.25 7.04
N VAL A 59 1.95 3.81 6.61
CA VAL A 59 2.66 2.66 7.15
C VAL A 59 4.04 3.12 7.63
N MET A 60 4.34 2.83 8.90
CA MET A 60 5.68 3.07 9.44
C MET A 60 6.66 2.02 8.89
N SER A 61 7.76 2.48 8.30
CA SER A 61 8.74 1.64 7.60
C SER A 61 10.16 2.24 7.67
N GLY A 62 11.13 1.60 7.00
CA GLY A 62 12.54 2.01 7.01
C GLY A 62 13.29 1.59 8.27
N MET A 63 14.41 2.26 8.56
CA MET A 63 15.24 1.95 9.73
C MET A 63 14.44 2.19 11.02
N ALA A 64 14.35 1.16 11.87
CA ALA A 64 13.62 1.16 13.14
C ALA A 64 12.11 1.55 13.05
N ASN A 65 11.46 1.38 11.88
CA ASN A 65 10.08 1.83 11.65
C ASN A 65 9.85 3.33 11.93
N MET A 66 10.87 4.16 11.71
CA MET A 66 10.78 5.59 12.04
C MET A 66 10.29 6.46 10.87
N ASN A 67 10.25 5.93 9.65
CA ASN A 67 9.89 6.72 8.47
C ASN A 67 8.47 6.40 8.00
N PRO A 68 7.58 7.41 7.90
CA PRO A 68 6.25 7.21 7.33
C PRO A 68 6.35 7.02 5.82
N ALA A 69 5.80 5.91 5.35
CA ALA A 69 5.43 5.69 3.97
C ALA A 69 3.90 5.79 3.83
N TYR A 70 3.45 6.20 2.67
CA TYR A 70 2.05 6.37 2.34
C TYR A 70 1.73 5.55 1.10
N LEU A 71 0.68 4.74 1.21
CA LEU A 71 0.27 3.82 0.16
C LEU A 71 -1.16 4.14 -0.26
N ALA A 72 -1.41 4.21 -1.55
CA ALA A 72 -2.73 4.02 -2.12
C ALA A 72 -2.85 2.56 -2.56
N ILE A 73 -3.92 1.90 -2.14
CA ILE A 73 -4.14 0.47 -2.36
C ILE A 73 -5.52 0.29 -2.99
N LYS A 74 -5.57 -0.27 -4.20
CA LYS A 74 -6.82 -0.60 -4.88
C LYS A 74 -6.99 -2.10 -5.00
N LEU A 75 -8.17 -2.59 -4.66
CA LEU A 75 -8.56 -3.97 -4.89
C LEU A 75 -9.49 -4.02 -6.11
N ASP A 76 -9.14 -4.85 -7.08
CA ASP A 76 -9.97 -5.07 -8.26
C ASP A 76 -9.91 -6.55 -8.65
N ASP A 77 -11.04 -7.23 -8.44
CA ASP A 77 -11.27 -8.67 -8.58
C ASP A 77 -10.13 -9.54 -7.97
N LYS A 78 -9.15 -9.91 -8.79
CA LYS A 78 -8.04 -10.81 -8.43
C LYS A 78 -6.70 -10.10 -8.30
N LYS A 79 -6.70 -8.77 -8.24
CA LYS A 79 -5.49 -7.97 -8.19
C LYS A 79 -5.57 -6.91 -7.12
N VAL A 80 -4.44 -6.71 -6.47
CA VAL A 80 -4.20 -5.56 -5.62
C VAL A 80 -3.13 -4.69 -6.25
N TYR A 81 -3.43 -3.40 -6.34
CA TYR A 81 -2.60 -2.39 -6.96
C TYR A 81 -2.13 -1.42 -5.89
N PHE A 82 -0.85 -1.08 -5.91
CA PHE A 82 -0.23 -0.21 -4.93
C PHE A 82 0.45 0.97 -5.63
N ILE A 83 0.26 2.16 -5.06
CA ILE A 83 1.18 3.29 -5.23
C ILE A 83 1.77 3.61 -3.87
N GLY A 84 3.10 3.57 -3.75
CA GLY A 84 3.81 3.88 -2.51
C GLY A 84 4.68 5.11 -2.64
N TYR A 85 4.70 5.94 -1.61
CA TYR A 85 5.55 7.12 -1.48
C TYR A 85 6.12 7.23 -0.06
N ALA A 86 7.38 7.60 0.06
CA ALA A 86 7.99 7.95 1.34
C ALA A 86 8.36 9.44 1.36
N LYS A 87 7.95 10.13 2.42
CA LYS A 87 8.17 11.58 2.55
C LYS A 87 9.66 11.92 2.65
N GLU A 88 10.40 11.12 3.40
CA GLU A 88 11.78 11.39 3.79
C GLU A 88 12.65 10.11 3.69
N GLY A 89 13.97 10.31 3.68
CA GLY A 89 14.97 9.25 3.55
C GLY A 89 15.82 9.37 2.30
N ILE A 90 17.05 8.87 2.36
CA ILE A 90 18.03 8.92 1.27
C ILE A 90 17.55 8.09 0.05
N ILE A 91 16.77 7.03 0.31
CA ILE A 91 16.27 6.11 -0.72
C ILE A 91 14.74 5.94 -0.57
N LYS A 92 13.98 6.99 -0.88
CA LYS A 92 12.51 7.06 -0.71
C LYS A 92 11.77 5.87 -1.33
N GLN A 93 12.13 5.50 -2.56
CA GLN A 93 11.50 4.37 -3.26
C GLN A 93 11.70 3.04 -2.53
N HIS A 94 12.87 2.82 -1.90
CA HIS A 94 13.13 1.61 -1.13
C HIS A 94 12.31 1.55 0.18
N ILE A 95 12.10 2.70 0.82
CA ILE A 95 11.23 2.81 2.00
C ILE A 95 9.77 2.51 1.61
N ALA A 96 9.30 3.10 0.51
CA ALA A 96 7.99 2.80 -0.03
C ALA A 96 7.84 1.31 -0.39
N GLN A 97 8.86 0.69 -0.98
CA GLN A 97 8.83 -0.73 -1.35
C GLN A 97 8.71 -1.60 -0.10
N LYS A 98 9.51 -1.33 0.93
CA LYS A 98 9.40 -2.02 2.22
C LYS A 98 8.00 -1.91 2.84
N ALA A 99 7.35 -0.76 2.69
CA ALA A 99 5.97 -0.60 3.17
C ALA A 99 4.99 -1.46 2.36
N ILE A 100 5.14 -1.52 1.04
CA ILE A 100 4.34 -2.41 0.18
C ILE A 100 4.59 -3.87 0.56
N ASP A 101 5.84 -4.31 0.69
CA ASP A 101 6.20 -5.68 1.03
C ASP A 101 5.60 -6.09 2.39
N LYS A 102 5.64 -5.17 3.37
CA LYS A 102 5.00 -5.37 4.67
C LYS A 102 3.50 -5.58 4.53
N ILE A 103 2.80 -4.72 3.78
CA ILE A 103 1.36 -4.90 3.55
C ILE A 103 1.09 -6.20 2.81
N LEU A 104 1.84 -6.48 1.74
CA LEU A 104 1.69 -7.67 0.92
C LEU A 104 1.83 -8.95 1.74
N SER A 105 2.81 -9.03 2.65
CA SER A 105 2.98 -10.19 3.52
C SER A 105 1.71 -10.49 4.34
N LEU A 106 1.03 -9.46 4.83
CA LEU A 106 -0.24 -9.58 5.58
C LEU A 106 -1.41 -10.01 4.69
N LEU A 107 -1.35 -9.66 3.40
CA LEU A 107 -2.37 -10.07 2.43
C LEU A 107 -2.23 -11.56 2.04
N ILE A 108 -1.02 -12.13 2.10
CA ILE A 108 -0.75 -13.51 1.69
C ILE A 108 -0.88 -14.51 2.88
N THR A 109 -0.52 -14.10 4.10
CA THR A 109 -0.43 -15.00 5.28
C THR A 109 -1.78 -15.57 5.78
N SER A 110 -2.90 -15.30 5.10
CA SER A 110 -4.22 -15.83 5.44
C SER A 110 -4.58 -17.19 4.82
N GLY A 111 -3.61 -17.95 4.32
CA GLY A 111 -3.85 -19.31 3.83
C GLY A 111 -3.05 -19.78 2.62
N ASP A 112 -2.11 -19.00 2.10
CA ASP A 112 -1.18 -19.45 1.06
C ASP A 112 0.26 -19.23 1.54
N ASP A 113 1.06 -20.29 1.50
CA ASP A 113 2.42 -20.38 2.03
C ASP A 113 3.33 -19.23 1.59
N VAL A 114 3.89 -18.52 2.58
CA VAL A 114 4.93 -17.51 2.38
C VAL A 114 6.26 -18.22 2.17
N PHE A 115 6.65 -18.45 0.91
CA PHE A 115 8.06 -18.65 0.56
C PHE A 115 8.74 -17.29 0.43
N CYS A 116 9.42 -16.87 1.49
CA CYS A 116 10.52 -15.92 1.35
C CYS A 116 11.72 -16.68 0.76
N MET A 117 12.22 -16.25 -0.39
CA MET A 117 13.56 -16.55 -0.88
C MET A 117 14.36 -15.27 -0.96
#